data_AF-A0A2H9ZVZ9-F1
#
_entry.id   AF-A0A2H9ZVZ9-F1
#
_cell.length_a   1.000
_cell.length_b   1.000
_cell.length_c   1.000
_cell.angle_alpha   90.00
_cell.angle_beta   90.00
_cell.angle_gamma   90.00
#
_symmetry.space_group_name_H-M   'P 1'
#
loop_
_entity.id
_entity.type
_entity.pdbx_description
1 polymer ?
#
loop_
_entity_poly.entity_id
_entity_poly.type
_entity_poly.pdbx_seq_one_letter_code
_entity_poly.pdbx_strand_id
1 'polypeptide(L)'
;MLCHFHSSRSYSAAVSPGGLRPISITSSSSSAILQFPRAASLRPFPVSCHRVNASLFSWGQPEEFAPGGDEFDENGFSRLQNARSTALVLHDQNEKKEDVLSSCEDDEEHIQRKKIIEEASLATKRIPRFPGSIDFPKADAFLAHQGLVRDLSNDDRALKQALEVRRGVAAEILKVSLTAGRIGKNYAANLVSCLPGFVDQVVIEAAAMKALPEFSHLTFNARAKNFIQRSGVVDLVKWLKHNYLTYPQIGKVICLCSSNVEPVRRMAEWLKRIHVKGRYLGYVLVKASTILVSSIQTLEEIVDYLEEKGVRKDWMGFVVRRCPQILTLSMAELESRVNFYMHMGMDEKDFGTMVYDFPKALGFFSMEEMNSKVNYLKEFGLSTEDVGRLLAYKPQLMARSIEEHWKPLVKYLYYLGVRLDGMKRILMVKPAIFCVDLEVTIAPKVRFLQDIGVRQEDIGSAIAKFPPLLTYSLYKKIRAGVTRENIAKVIAFDPQLLGCSIIKKLDVNVKYFLSLGIRLHVLGEMVADFPMLLRYNLDILRPKYRYLRRTMVRPLQDLIEFPRIIPRHQILMENRLNFKLRYMLSGSDEEFNQRVLNAVENRRRFESGPRHFQLSHAHHPASVAL
;
A
#
# COMPACT_ATOMS: atom_id res chain seq x y z
N MET A 1 -11.52 9.67 -41.42
CA MET A 1 -12.25 10.27 -42.55
C MET A 1 -13.22 11.30 -41.98
N LEU A 2 -13.26 12.45 -42.64
CA LEU A 2 -13.75 13.75 -42.18
C LEU A 2 -15.28 13.93 -42.24
N CYS A 3 -15.72 14.96 -41.52
CA CYS A 3 -16.94 15.79 -41.64
C CYS A 3 -18.21 15.28 -40.93
N HIS A 4 -18.74 15.95 -39.88
CA HIS A 4 -19.32 17.30 -39.72
C HIS A 4 -20.82 17.44 -40.08
N PHE A 5 -21.49 18.28 -39.26
CA PHE A 5 -22.87 18.83 -39.29
C PHE A 5 -23.96 17.98 -38.60
N HIS A 6 -24.49 18.42 -37.44
CA HIS A 6 -25.57 19.43 -37.25
C HIS A 6 -26.87 19.01 -37.95
N SER A 7 -28.07 19.19 -37.43
CA SER A 7 -28.62 19.80 -36.22
C SER A 7 -30.14 19.72 -36.44
N SER A 8 -30.94 19.63 -35.36
CA SER A 8 -32.34 20.10 -35.29
C SER A 8 -33.37 19.39 -36.19
N ARG A 9 -34.67 19.26 -35.88
CA ARG A 9 -35.64 19.93 -35.01
C ARG A 9 -36.84 18.95 -34.95
N SER A 10 -37.30 18.54 -33.77
CA SER A 10 -38.57 18.96 -33.13
C SER A 10 -39.86 18.77 -33.95
N TYR A 11 -40.84 18.14 -33.29
CA TYR A 11 -42.30 18.39 -33.23
C TYR A 11 -43.03 17.03 -33.23
N SER A 12 -43.53 16.53 -32.08
CA SER A 12 -44.63 17.00 -31.22
C SER A 12 -45.94 16.31 -31.57
N ALA A 13 -46.53 15.68 -30.55
CA ALA A 13 -47.96 15.42 -30.33
C ALA A 13 -48.68 14.53 -31.37
N ALA A 14 -49.61 13.65 -31.01
CA ALA A 14 -50.18 13.19 -29.76
C ALA A 14 -51.16 12.05 -30.15
N VAL A 15 -51.82 11.48 -29.13
CA VAL A 15 -53.09 10.75 -29.21
C VAL A 15 -53.01 9.24 -29.46
N SER A 16 -52.88 8.51 -28.35
CA SER A 16 -53.57 7.23 -28.06
C SER A 16 -55.09 7.47 -27.97
N PRO A 17 -56.02 6.48 -28.02
CA PRO A 17 -55.85 5.15 -27.41
C PRO A 17 -56.63 3.95 -28.02
N GLY A 18 -56.30 2.75 -27.54
CA GLY A 18 -57.25 1.65 -27.41
C GLY A 18 -56.87 0.33 -28.07
N GLY A 19 -56.84 -0.75 -27.28
CA GLY A 19 -57.15 -2.10 -27.79
C GLY A 19 -56.09 -3.20 -27.63
N LEU A 20 -56.05 -3.79 -26.43
CA LEU A 20 -56.05 -5.25 -26.15
C LEU A 20 -55.15 -6.24 -26.96
N ARG A 21 -54.05 -6.66 -26.31
CA ARG A 21 -53.42 -8.01 -26.20
C ARG A 21 -52.99 -8.77 -27.49
N PRO A 22 -52.27 -9.92 -27.38
CA PRO A 22 -50.89 -10.10 -26.94
C PRO A 22 -50.05 -10.81 -28.03
N ILE A 23 -48.81 -10.39 -28.31
CA ILE A 23 -47.90 -11.19 -29.15
C ILE A 23 -46.51 -11.24 -28.51
N SER A 24 -46.13 -12.47 -28.19
CA SER A 24 -44.78 -12.93 -27.88
C SER A 24 -43.81 -12.57 -29.01
N ILE A 25 -42.78 -11.78 -28.70
CA ILE A 25 -41.60 -11.64 -29.55
C ILE A 25 -40.35 -11.85 -28.68
N THR A 26 -39.64 -12.90 -29.06
CA THR A 26 -38.24 -13.18 -28.81
C THR A 26 -37.37 -11.93 -29.02
N SER A 27 -36.55 -11.55 -28.05
CA SER A 27 -35.43 -10.66 -28.28
C SER A 27 -34.15 -11.22 -27.64
N SER A 28 -33.30 -11.70 -28.54
CA SER A 28 -31.86 -11.77 -28.40
C SER A 28 -31.31 -10.46 -27.82
N SER A 29 -30.50 -10.58 -26.79
CA SER A 29 -29.59 -9.51 -26.36
C SER A 29 -28.22 -10.12 -26.10
N SER A 30 -27.33 -9.93 -27.07
CA SER A 30 -25.90 -10.19 -26.98
C SER A 30 -25.32 -9.44 -25.77
N SER A 31 -24.85 -10.19 -24.79
CA SER A 31 -23.96 -9.71 -23.74
C SER A 31 -22.58 -10.27 -24.03
N ALA A 32 -21.58 -9.39 -24.19
CA ALA A 32 -20.19 -9.77 -24.33
C ALA A 32 -19.73 -10.48 -23.04
N ILE A 33 -19.61 -11.80 -23.13
CA ILE A 33 -19.10 -12.66 -22.06
C ILE A 33 -17.58 -12.49 -22.01
N LEU A 34 -17.06 -12.15 -20.83
CA LEU A 34 -15.65 -12.33 -20.48
C LEU A 34 -15.26 -13.80 -20.72
N GLN A 35 -14.59 -14.06 -21.83
CA GLN A 35 -13.98 -15.37 -22.10
C GLN A 35 -12.75 -15.53 -21.22
N PHE A 36 -12.89 -16.31 -20.14
CA PHE A 36 -11.75 -16.92 -19.47
C PHE A 36 -11.40 -18.26 -20.15
N PRO A 37 -10.11 -18.58 -20.34
CA PRO A 37 -9.71 -19.78 -21.06
C PRO A 37 -10.17 -21.05 -20.34
N ARG A 38 -10.74 -21.98 -21.12
CA ARG A 38 -11.06 -23.35 -20.70
C ARG A 38 -9.77 -24.11 -20.36
N ALA A 39 -9.93 -25.02 -19.39
CA ALA A 39 -8.91 -25.83 -18.76
C ALA A 39 -7.84 -26.42 -19.70
N ALA A 40 -6.59 -26.10 -19.42
CA ALA A 40 -5.46 -26.98 -19.68
C ALA A 40 -5.07 -27.62 -18.33
N SER A 41 -5.01 -28.95 -18.28
CA SER A 41 -4.61 -29.69 -17.09
C SER A 41 -3.16 -29.33 -16.72
N LEU A 42 -2.97 -28.59 -15.65
CA LEU A 42 -1.67 -28.47 -15.01
C LEU A 42 -1.58 -29.54 -13.92
N ARG A 43 -0.57 -30.40 -14.05
CA ARG A 43 -0.24 -31.48 -13.13
C ARG A 43 -0.03 -30.91 -11.71
N PRO A 44 -0.37 -31.66 -10.65
CA PRO A 44 -0.12 -31.24 -9.28
C PRO A 44 1.39 -31.09 -9.04
N PHE A 45 1.79 -29.98 -8.41
CA PHE A 45 3.13 -29.80 -7.87
C PHE A 45 3.42 -30.88 -6.81
N PRO A 46 4.61 -31.49 -6.81
CA PRO A 46 4.93 -32.57 -5.88
C PRO A 46 5.10 -32.04 -4.46
N VAL A 47 4.34 -32.62 -3.54
CA VAL A 47 4.55 -32.50 -2.09
C VAL A 47 5.73 -33.40 -1.74
N SER A 48 6.89 -32.79 -1.44
CA SER A 48 7.97 -33.52 -0.78
C SER A 48 7.65 -33.60 0.72
N CYS A 49 7.22 -34.78 1.16
CA CYS A 49 7.13 -35.13 2.57
C CYS A 49 8.53 -35.43 3.11
N HIS A 50 9.15 -34.47 3.78
CA HIS A 50 10.19 -34.77 4.75
C HIS A 50 9.59 -34.72 6.16
N ARG A 51 9.50 -35.92 6.76
CA ARG A 51 9.36 -36.12 8.21
C ARG A 51 10.53 -35.41 8.90
N VAL A 52 10.24 -34.43 9.75
CA VAL A 52 11.17 -34.01 10.80
C VAL A 52 10.42 -33.98 12.13
N ASN A 53 11.07 -34.57 13.12
CA ASN A 53 10.59 -34.93 14.44
C ASN A 53 9.99 -33.77 15.26
N ALA A 54 8.99 -34.12 16.06
CA ALA A 54 8.52 -33.34 17.18
C ALA A 54 9.51 -33.46 18.36
N SER A 55 10.13 -32.35 18.77
CA SER A 55 10.31 -31.94 20.19
C SER A 55 11.24 -30.72 20.30
N LEU A 56 10.94 -29.89 21.29
CA LEU A 56 11.70 -28.76 21.89
C LEU A 56 11.44 -27.33 21.36
N PHE A 57 10.54 -26.64 22.10
CA PHE A 57 10.51 -25.24 22.62
C PHE A 57 11.25 -24.10 21.85
N SER A 58 10.80 -22.86 21.74
CA SER A 58 9.78 -22.06 22.46
C SER A 58 9.23 -20.95 21.54
N TRP A 59 7.93 -20.67 21.62
CA TRP A 59 7.24 -19.74 20.74
C TRP A 59 7.34 -18.30 21.25
N GLY A 60 8.00 -17.42 20.50
CA GLY A 60 7.92 -15.97 20.65
C GLY A 60 6.56 -15.44 20.17
N GLN A 61 5.98 -14.53 20.95
CA GLN A 61 4.72 -13.84 20.67
C GLN A 61 4.75 -13.10 19.31
N PRO A 62 3.68 -13.12 18.49
CA PRO A 62 3.49 -12.15 17.43
C PRO A 62 2.78 -10.89 17.97
N GLU A 63 3.40 -9.74 17.70
CA GLU A 63 2.97 -8.40 18.07
C GLU A 63 1.57 -8.02 17.54
N GLU A 64 0.93 -7.13 18.30
CA GLU A 64 -0.39 -6.56 18.06
C GLU A 64 -0.37 -5.55 16.91
N PHE A 65 -1.25 -5.73 15.91
CA PHE A 65 -1.50 -4.70 14.91
C PHE A 65 -2.52 -3.67 15.43
N ALA A 66 -2.00 -2.56 15.94
CA ALA A 66 -2.69 -1.27 16.07
C ALA A 66 -2.67 -0.52 14.72
N PRO A 67 -3.58 0.43 14.46
CA PRO A 67 -3.68 1.11 13.17
C PRO A 67 -2.45 2.00 12.97
N GLY A 68 -1.69 1.75 11.88
CA GLY A 68 -0.46 2.46 11.58
C GLY A 68 -0.67 3.96 11.36
N GLY A 69 -0.38 4.75 12.38
CA GLY A 69 0.27 6.04 12.25
C GLY A 69 1.77 5.82 12.16
N ASP A 70 2.42 6.43 11.17
CA ASP A 70 3.88 6.50 11.10
C ASP A 70 4.39 7.45 12.20
N GLU A 71 4.46 6.98 13.45
CA GLU A 71 5.34 7.52 14.49
C GLU A 71 6.64 6.73 14.45
N PHE A 72 7.69 7.37 13.89
CA PHE A 72 9.06 6.89 14.09
C PHE A 72 9.54 7.44 15.42
N ASP A 73 9.81 6.52 16.35
CA ASP A 73 10.39 6.76 17.67
C ASP A 73 11.59 7.72 17.63
N GLU A 74 11.51 8.74 18.49
CA GLU A 74 12.63 9.50 18.99
C GLU A 74 13.33 8.73 20.12
N ASN A 75 14.67 8.88 20.15
CA ASN A 75 15.62 8.50 21.20
C ASN A 75 16.03 7.03 21.35
N GLY A 76 17.30 6.79 20.99
CA GLY A 76 18.16 5.93 21.79
C GLY A 76 19.14 5.07 21.01
N PHE A 77 20.21 5.65 20.44
CA PHE A 77 21.46 4.87 20.30
C PHE A 77 22.68 5.68 20.74
N SER A 78 23.22 5.18 21.85
CA SER A 78 24.43 5.56 22.54
C SER A 78 25.69 5.38 21.68
N ARG A 79 26.68 6.23 21.98
CA ARG A 79 28.09 6.13 21.60
C ARG A 79 28.66 4.71 21.73
N LEU A 80 29.43 4.29 20.72
CA LEU A 80 30.52 3.30 20.81
C LEU A 80 31.58 3.76 19.79
N GLN A 81 32.54 4.60 20.17
CA GLN A 81 33.88 4.28 20.68
C GLN A 81 34.69 3.24 19.88
N ASN A 82 35.84 3.72 19.40
CA ASN A 82 36.93 3.02 18.72
C ASN A 82 37.61 1.98 19.61
N ALA A 83 38.15 0.91 19.01
CA ALA A 83 39.33 0.21 19.52
C ALA A 83 40.18 -0.38 18.38
N ARG A 84 41.49 -0.07 18.43
CA ARG A 84 42.66 -0.73 17.81
C ARG A 84 42.79 -2.18 18.39
N SER A 85 43.49 -3.20 17.88
CA SER A 85 44.77 -3.36 17.12
C SER A 85 45.01 -4.88 16.83
N THR A 86 46.07 -5.22 16.05
CA THR A 86 46.94 -6.47 16.06
C THR A 86 46.34 -7.81 15.56
N ALA A 87 46.99 -8.79 14.87
CA ALA A 87 48.38 -9.22 14.54
C ALA A 87 48.33 -10.16 13.28
N LEU A 88 49.28 -10.20 12.32
CA LEU A 88 50.56 -10.96 12.20
C LEU A 88 50.47 -12.49 11.85
N VAL A 89 50.73 -12.81 10.56
CA VAL A 89 51.51 -13.90 9.88
C VAL A 89 51.61 -15.33 10.48
N LEU A 90 51.37 -16.40 9.67
CA LEU A 90 52.31 -17.47 9.22
C LEU A 90 51.64 -18.73 8.55
N HIS A 91 52.29 -19.21 7.46
CA HIS A 91 52.42 -20.54 6.79
C HIS A 91 51.23 -21.51 6.65
N ASP A 92 50.85 -22.00 5.45
CA ASP A 92 51.54 -22.87 4.46
C ASP A 92 51.67 -24.35 4.89
N GLN A 93 50.92 -25.26 4.23
CA GLN A 93 51.42 -26.45 3.52
C GLN A 93 50.28 -27.39 3.02
N ASN A 94 50.23 -27.51 1.69
CA ASN A 94 50.16 -28.71 0.84
C ASN A 94 49.12 -29.85 1.09
N GLU A 95 48.26 -30.12 0.08
CA GLU A 95 48.36 -31.31 -0.79
C GLU A 95 47.31 -31.33 -1.94
N LYS A 96 47.74 -31.89 -3.08
CA LYS A 96 47.12 -31.90 -4.41
C LYS A 96 46.10 -33.05 -4.61
N LYS A 97 45.12 -32.83 -5.49
CA LYS A 97 44.70 -33.83 -6.51
C LYS A 97 44.01 -33.18 -7.71
N GLU A 98 44.53 -33.54 -8.88
CA GLU A 98 44.16 -33.33 -10.30
C GLU A 98 42.69 -33.73 -10.59
N ASP A 99 42.00 -33.37 -11.69
CA ASP A 99 42.30 -32.62 -12.91
C ASP A 99 40.96 -32.24 -13.59
N VAL A 100 41.02 -31.37 -14.60
CA VAL A 100 40.28 -31.40 -15.89
C VAL A 100 39.72 -30.04 -16.36
N LEU A 101 40.33 -29.58 -17.49
CA LEU A 101 39.87 -28.71 -18.60
C LEU A 101 40.20 -27.19 -18.64
N SER A 102 41.12 -26.86 -19.58
CA SER A 102 41.02 -25.80 -20.63
C SER A 102 41.82 -24.48 -20.49
N SER A 103 43.02 -24.50 -21.09
CA SER A 103 43.80 -23.48 -21.83
C SER A 103 43.26 -22.05 -22.05
N CYS A 104 44.09 -21.04 -21.71
CA CYS A 104 44.66 -19.99 -22.60
C CYS A 104 44.96 -18.65 -21.86
N GLU A 105 45.96 -18.55 -20.97
CA GLU A 105 46.39 -17.24 -20.39
C GLU A 105 47.90 -17.08 -20.07
N ASP A 106 48.82 -17.89 -20.61
CA ASP A 106 50.25 -17.86 -20.20
C ASP A 106 51.24 -17.11 -21.13
N ASP A 107 50.78 -16.45 -22.20
CA ASP A 107 51.70 -15.77 -23.15
C ASP A 107 51.89 -14.26 -22.92
N GLU A 108 51.09 -13.59 -22.08
CA GLU A 108 51.20 -12.13 -21.87
C GLU A 108 52.15 -11.71 -20.74
N GLU A 109 52.30 -12.53 -19.69
CA GLU A 109 53.11 -12.16 -18.52
C GLU A 109 54.62 -12.26 -18.80
N HIS A 110 55.03 -13.12 -19.74
CA HIS A 110 56.43 -13.33 -20.11
C HIS A 110 56.98 -12.24 -21.06
N ILE A 111 56.08 -11.54 -21.78
CA ILE A 111 56.41 -10.39 -22.65
C ILE A 111 56.55 -9.12 -21.81
N GLN A 112 55.70 -8.96 -20.80
CA GLN A 112 55.72 -7.78 -19.93
C GLN A 112 56.97 -7.73 -19.04
N ARG A 113 57.48 -8.89 -18.57
CA ARG A 113 58.74 -8.95 -17.80
C ARG A 113 59.98 -8.63 -18.63
N LYS A 114 60.00 -8.96 -19.93
CA LYS A 114 61.11 -8.60 -20.83
C LYS A 114 61.17 -7.09 -21.12
N LYS A 115 60.02 -6.43 -21.27
CA LYS A 115 59.94 -4.96 -21.46
C LYS A 115 60.44 -4.16 -20.26
N ILE A 116 60.17 -4.62 -19.03
CA ILE A 116 60.61 -3.94 -17.79
C ILE A 116 62.14 -4.00 -17.63
N ILE A 117 62.78 -5.09 -18.08
CA ILE A 117 64.24 -5.27 -18.01
C ILE A 117 64.96 -4.44 -19.09
N GLU A 118 64.36 -4.29 -20.27
CA GLU A 118 64.89 -3.41 -21.34
C GLU A 118 64.79 -1.92 -20.99
N GLU A 119 63.68 -1.47 -20.39
CA GLU A 119 63.49 -0.06 -19.99
C GLU A 119 64.38 0.36 -18.80
N ALA A 120 64.76 -0.57 -17.92
CA ALA A 120 65.68 -0.30 -16.80
C ALA A 120 67.15 -0.17 -17.25
N SER A 121 67.49 -0.64 -18.46
CA SER A 121 68.88 -0.71 -18.97
C SER A 121 69.32 0.51 -19.77
N LEU A 122 68.41 1.45 -20.09
CA LEU A 122 68.68 2.64 -20.92
C LEU A 122 68.66 3.96 -20.15
N ALA A 123 68.73 3.92 -18.82
CA ALA A 123 68.85 5.12 -17.99
C ALA A 123 70.25 5.75 -18.11
N THR A 124 70.46 6.63 -19.08
CA THR A 124 71.62 7.52 -19.12
C THR A 124 71.58 8.52 -17.97
N LYS A 125 72.75 8.69 -17.33
CA LYS A 125 73.03 9.52 -16.14
C LYS A 125 72.39 10.92 -16.22
N ARG A 126 71.64 11.31 -15.17
CA ARG A 126 71.11 12.67 -14.96
C ARG A 126 72.25 13.66 -14.73
N ILE A 127 72.29 14.75 -15.50
CA ILE A 127 73.04 15.97 -15.19
C ILE A 127 72.13 16.86 -14.31
N PRO A 128 72.61 17.42 -13.19
CA PRO A 128 71.76 18.22 -12.30
C PRO A 128 71.41 19.57 -12.96
N ARG A 129 70.11 19.89 -13.05
CA ARG A 129 69.60 21.22 -13.45
C ARG A 129 68.81 21.85 -12.31
N PHE A 130 69.00 23.15 -12.07
CA PHE A 130 68.32 23.92 -11.03
C PHE A 130 66.85 24.22 -11.41
N PRO A 131 65.93 24.35 -10.43
CA PRO A 131 64.52 24.62 -10.71
C PRO A 131 64.31 26.05 -11.25
N GLY A 132 63.93 26.20 -12.53
CA GLY A 132 63.48 27.48 -13.09
C GLY A 132 63.81 27.80 -14.56
N SER A 133 64.56 26.98 -15.30
CA SER A 133 64.89 27.29 -16.70
C SER A 133 63.87 26.72 -17.71
N ILE A 134 63.31 27.58 -18.57
CA ILE A 134 62.54 27.20 -19.76
C ILE A 134 63.44 27.44 -20.98
N ASP A 135 63.76 26.40 -21.75
CA ASP A 135 64.46 26.52 -23.04
C ASP A 135 63.44 26.57 -24.19
N PHE A 136 63.55 27.57 -25.06
CA PHE A 136 62.82 27.62 -26.34
C PHE A 136 63.64 26.91 -27.44
N PRO A 137 63.04 26.08 -28.33
CA PRO A 137 63.78 25.48 -29.42
C PRO A 137 64.08 26.52 -30.52
N LYS A 138 65.35 26.61 -30.94
CA LYS A 138 65.78 27.33 -32.14
C LYS A 138 65.36 26.56 -33.40
N ALA A 139 64.98 27.33 -34.42
CA ALA A 139 64.73 26.87 -35.78
C ALA A 139 66.02 26.38 -36.44
N ASP A 140 65.96 25.17 -37.02
CA ASP A 140 66.31 24.88 -38.43
C ASP A 140 66.65 23.39 -38.61
N ALA A 141 65.73 22.65 -39.23
CA ALA A 141 66.01 21.54 -40.13
C ALA A 141 64.69 21.11 -40.81
N PHE A 142 64.36 21.75 -41.92
CA PHE A 142 63.42 21.21 -42.90
C PHE A 142 64.01 19.95 -43.54
N LEU A 143 63.22 18.87 -43.67
CA LEU A 143 63.02 18.14 -44.93
C LEU A 143 61.87 17.10 -44.81
N ALA A 144 60.80 17.42 -45.54
CA ALA A 144 59.87 16.56 -46.30
C ALA A 144 59.03 15.43 -45.64
N HIS A 145 57.73 15.74 -45.57
CA HIS A 145 56.57 14.93 -45.98
C HIS A 145 56.29 13.57 -45.33
N GLN A 146 55.37 13.57 -44.34
CA GLN A 146 54.01 12.98 -44.42
C GLN A 146 53.40 12.94 -43.02
N GLY A 147 52.25 13.61 -42.82
CA GLY A 147 51.45 13.36 -41.62
C GLY A 147 50.68 14.56 -41.05
N LEU A 148 49.84 15.22 -41.84
CA LEU A 148 48.89 16.24 -41.37
C LEU A 148 47.71 15.66 -40.55
N VAL A 149 47.93 14.59 -39.76
CA VAL A 149 46.90 13.97 -38.90
C VAL A 149 47.43 13.60 -37.50
N ARG A 150 48.71 13.85 -37.14
CA ARG A 150 49.29 13.29 -35.90
C ARG A 150 49.65 14.26 -34.77
N ASP A 151 49.67 15.57 -35.00
CA ASP A 151 50.10 16.54 -33.96
C ASP A 151 49.00 17.07 -33.03
N LEU A 152 47.72 16.91 -33.37
CA LEU A 152 46.64 17.33 -32.45
C LEU A 152 46.52 16.42 -31.21
N SER A 153 46.98 15.17 -31.29
CA SER A 153 46.80 14.16 -30.22
C SER A 153 47.70 14.38 -28.99
N ASN A 154 48.91 14.90 -29.18
CA ASN A 154 49.87 15.11 -28.09
C ASN A 154 49.54 16.36 -27.28
N ASP A 155 49.18 17.46 -27.95
CA ASP A 155 48.76 18.70 -27.29
C ASP A 155 47.42 18.53 -26.57
N ASP A 156 46.48 17.78 -27.16
CA ASP A 156 45.23 17.41 -26.49
C ASP A 156 45.46 16.56 -25.24
N ARG A 157 46.46 15.66 -25.27
CA ARG A 157 46.82 14.83 -24.12
C ARG A 157 47.47 15.66 -23.02
N ALA A 158 48.37 16.57 -23.38
CA ALA A 158 49.01 17.50 -22.44
C ALA A 158 47.99 18.46 -21.82
N LEU A 159 47.05 18.98 -22.61
CA LEU A 159 45.97 19.84 -22.13
C LEU A 159 45.02 19.11 -21.18
N LYS A 160 44.63 17.86 -21.51
CA LYS A 160 43.83 17.01 -20.62
C LYS A 160 44.54 16.72 -19.30
N GLN A 161 45.84 16.41 -19.33
CA GLN A 161 46.64 16.21 -18.12
C GLN A 161 46.73 17.49 -17.28
N ALA A 162 46.95 18.64 -17.91
CA ALA A 162 47.00 19.92 -17.21
C ALA A 162 45.66 20.30 -16.56
N LEU A 163 44.54 20.01 -17.23
CA LEU A 163 43.19 20.20 -16.67
C LEU A 163 42.96 19.28 -15.47
N GLU A 164 43.37 18.02 -15.55
CA GLU A 164 43.21 17.07 -14.44
C GLU A 164 44.02 17.48 -13.20
N VAL A 165 45.24 17.99 -13.40
CA VAL A 165 46.04 18.57 -12.31
C VAL A 165 45.31 19.77 -11.69
N ARG A 166 44.71 20.66 -12.50
CA ARG A 166 43.95 21.81 -11.98
C ARG A 166 42.68 21.40 -11.24
N ARG A 167 41.98 20.36 -11.70
CA ARG A 167 40.85 19.75 -10.99
C ARG A 167 41.27 19.20 -9.63
N GLY A 168 42.38 18.45 -9.58
CA GLY A 168 42.94 17.93 -8.34
C GLY A 168 43.29 19.05 -7.34
N VAL A 169 43.94 20.12 -7.83
CA VAL A 169 44.27 21.30 -7.01
C VAL A 169 43.01 22.01 -6.52
N ALA A 170 42.02 22.24 -7.39
CA ALA A 170 40.75 22.86 -7.01
C ALA A 170 39.97 22.03 -5.98
N ALA A 171 39.96 20.70 -6.13
CA ALA A 171 39.37 19.78 -5.17
C ALA A 171 40.05 19.85 -3.80
N GLU A 172 41.37 19.90 -3.75
CA GLU A 172 42.11 20.07 -2.47
C GLU A 172 41.83 21.42 -1.82
N ILE A 173 41.78 22.52 -2.58
CA ILE A 173 41.42 23.84 -2.06
C ILE A 173 40.01 23.82 -1.47
N LEU A 174 39.07 23.12 -2.11
CA LEU A 174 37.71 22.95 -1.61
C LEU A 174 37.67 22.12 -0.32
N LYS A 175 38.41 21.00 -0.24
CA LYS A 175 38.56 20.21 1.00
C LYS A 175 39.10 21.06 2.15
N VAL A 176 40.16 21.83 1.90
CA VAL A 176 40.76 22.73 2.90
C VAL A 176 39.74 23.79 3.34
N SER A 177 39.00 24.38 2.40
CA SER A 177 37.97 25.39 2.70
C SER A 177 36.81 24.81 3.53
N LEU A 178 36.37 23.59 3.24
CA LEU A 178 35.34 22.88 4.02
C LEU A 178 35.83 22.53 5.43
N THR A 179 37.08 22.05 5.56
CA THR A 179 37.67 21.72 6.87
C THR A 179 37.88 22.96 7.74
N ALA A 180 38.29 24.09 7.15
CA ALA A 180 38.32 25.39 7.82
C ALA A 180 36.91 25.80 8.34
N GLY A 181 35.86 25.38 7.64
CA GLY A 181 34.46 25.51 8.06
C GLY A 181 34.01 24.54 9.17
N ARG A 182 34.92 23.85 9.88
CA ARG A 182 34.60 22.83 10.92
C ARG A 182 33.89 21.58 10.38
N ILE A 183 34.05 21.25 9.10
CA ILE A 183 33.60 19.97 8.54
C ILE A 183 34.73 18.94 8.71
N GLY A 184 34.41 17.75 9.22
CA GLY A 184 35.41 16.70 9.46
C GLY A 184 36.15 16.29 8.18
N LYS A 185 37.46 16.04 8.28
CA LYS A 185 38.35 15.76 7.14
C LYS A 185 37.82 14.67 6.20
N ASN A 186 37.41 13.52 6.76
CA ASN A 186 36.89 12.39 5.98
C ASN A 186 35.56 12.75 5.30
N TYR A 187 34.68 13.49 5.98
CA TYR A 187 33.41 13.94 5.40
C TYR A 187 33.63 14.93 4.26
N ALA A 188 34.57 15.87 4.42
CA ALA A 188 34.93 16.82 3.37
C ALA A 188 35.51 16.09 2.14
N ALA A 189 36.38 15.10 2.34
CA ALA A 189 36.92 14.29 1.25
C ALA A 189 35.81 13.56 0.47
N ASN A 190 34.91 12.86 1.18
CA ASN A 190 33.79 12.12 0.57
C ASN A 190 32.77 13.04 -0.11
N LEU A 191 32.53 14.23 0.43
CA LEU A 191 31.65 15.21 -0.21
C LEU A 191 32.27 15.75 -1.51
N VAL A 192 33.56 16.12 -1.48
CA VAL A 192 34.24 16.66 -2.67
C VAL A 192 34.34 15.63 -3.79
N SER A 193 34.48 14.33 -3.48
CA SER A 193 34.39 13.28 -4.51
C SER A 193 33.02 13.20 -5.19
N CYS A 194 31.96 13.71 -4.55
CA CYS A 194 30.61 13.80 -5.13
C CYS A 194 30.33 15.15 -5.82
N LEU A 195 31.32 16.03 -5.96
CA LEU A 195 31.19 17.38 -6.50
C LEU A 195 32.04 17.66 -7.75
N PRO A 196 32.19 16.73 -8.72
CA PRO A 196 33.07 16.97 -9.88
C PRO A 196 32.64 18.18 -10.70
N GLY A 197 31.33 18.38 -10.92
CA GLY A 197 30.81 19.54 -11.66
C GLY A 197 31.08 20.87 -10.97
N PHE A 198 31.01 20.91 -9.63
CA PHE A 198 31.36 22.13 -8.89
C PHE A 198 32.87 22.38 -8.90
N VAL A 199 33.69 21.33 -8.83
CA VAL A 199 35.16 21.44 -8.98
C VAL A 199 35.52 22.00 -10.36
N ASP A 200 34.87 21.52 -11.42
CA ASP A 200 35.05 22.05 -12.77
C ASP A 200 34.68 23.54 -12.84
N GLN A 201 33.58 23.94 -12.20
CA GLN A 201 33.21 25.36 -12.12
C GLN A 201 34.28 26.18 -11.40
N VAL A 202 34.84 25.69 -10.29
CA VAL A 202 35.94 26.38 -9.59
C VAL A 202 37.13 26.59 -10.52
N VAL A 203 37.47 25.60 -11.35
CA VAL A 203 38.57 25.71 -12.33
C VAL A 203 38.25 26.77 -13.40
N ILE A 204 37.03 26.75 -13.94
CA ILE A 204 36.57 27.69 -14.98
C ILE A 204 36.59 29.13 -14.45
N GLU A 205 35.98 29.36 -13.29
CA GLU A 205 35.86 30.70 -12.70
C GLU A 205 37.21 31.24 -12.24
N ALA A 206 38.06 30.41 -11.64
CA ALA A 206 39.41 30.81 -11.27
C ALA A 206 40.29 31.12 -12.50
N ALA A 207 40.01 30.51 -13.65
CA ALA A 207 40.65 30.86 -14.91
C ALA A 207 40.11 32.18 -15.49
N ALA A 208 38.78 32.35 -15.50
CA ALA A 208 38.10 33.56 -15.98
C ALA A 208 38.52 34.81 -15.19
N MET A 209 38.65 34.69 -13.86
CA MET A 209 39.12 35.76 -12.99
C MET A 209 40.51 36.30 -13.38
N LYS A 210 41.35 35.54 -14.09
CA LYS A 210 42.67 36.04 -14.56
C LYS A 210 42.53 37.24 -15.51
N ALA A 211 41.43 37.34 -16.26
CA ALA A 211 41.18 38.42 -17.19
C ALA A 211 40.76 39.74 -16.49
N LEU A 212 40.38 39.68 -15.21
CA LEU A 212 39.99 40.86 -14.43
C LEU A 212 41.22 41.55 -13.83
N PRO A 213 41.36 42.89 -13.93
CA PRO A 213 42.51 43.63 -13.39
C PRO A 213 42.76 43.35 -11.90
N GLU A 214 41.67 43.26 -11.12
CA GLU A 214 41.68 42.98 -9.68
C GLU A 214 42.28 41.63 -9.29
N PHE A 215 42.20 40.61 -10.15
CA PHE A 215 42.61 39.23 -9.84
C PHE A 215 43.76 38.73 -10.74
N SER A 216 44.19 39.55 -11.70
CA SER A 216 45.24 39.24 -12.69
C SER A 216 46.59 38.87 -12.04
N HIS A 217 46.95 39.57 -10.96
CA HIS A 217 48.20 39.40 -10.21
C HIS A 217 48.19 38.20 -9.25
N LEU A 218 47.03 37.60 -9.00
CA LEU A 218 46.88 36.49 -8.04
C LEU A 218 47.27 35.13 -8.66
N THR A 219 47.63 34.18 -7.81
CA THR A 219 47.83 32.78 -8.24
C THR A 219 46.48 32.11 -8.53
N PHE A 220 46.48 31.02 -9.30
CA PHE A 220 45.26 30.21 -9.51
C PHE A 220 44.63 29.77 -8.19
N ASN A 221 45.45 29.34 -7.22
CA ASN A 221 44.97 28.90 -5.90
C ASN A 221 44.29 30.03 -5.13
N ALA A 222 44.84 31.24 -5.18
CA ALA A 222 44.24 32.42 -4.56
C ALA A 222 42.90 32.79 -5.22
N ARG A 223 42.81 32.73 -6.56
CA ARG A 223 41.55 32.96 -7.29
C ARG A 223 40.50 31.88 -6.99
N ALA A 224 40.88 30.60 -6.99
CA ALA A 224 40.01 29.49 -6.63
C ALA A 224 39.48 29.62 -5.20
N LYS A 225 40.35 29.96 -4.23
CA LYS A 225 39.95 30.20 -2.84
C LYS A 225 38.97 31.37 -2.72
N ASN A 226 39.21 32.47 -3.44
CA ASN A 226 38.33 33.64 -3.46
C ASN A 226 36.94 33.27 -4.01
N PHE A 227 36.89 32.54 -5.14
CA PHE A 227 35.63 32.06 -5.71
C PHE A 227 34.84 31.18 -4.73
N ILE A 228 35.49 30.20 -4.11
CA ILE A 228 34.84 29.30 -3.14
C ILE A 228 34.26 30.10 -1.96
N GLN A 229 35.00 31.08 -1.44
CA GLN A 229 34.52 31.94 -0.36
C GLN A 229 33.30 32.78 -0.79
N ARG A 230 33.36 33.39 -1.97
CA ARG A 230 32.25 34.22 -2.51
C ARG A 230 31.01 33.38 -2.86
N SER A 231 31.19 32.13 -3.26
CA SER A 231 30.09 31.23 -3.63
C SER A 231 29.15 30.88 -2.46
N GLY A 232 29.58 31.04 -1.21
CA GLY A 232 28.80 30.64 -0.03
C GLY A 232 28.60 29.12 0.13
N VAL A 233 29.24 28.30 -0.71
CA VAL A 233 29.05 26.84 -0.73
C VAL A 233 29.38 26.18 0.62
N VAL A 234 30.38 26.70 1.34
CA VAL A 234 30.82 26.15 2.63
C VAL A 234 29.73 26.29 3.70
N ASP A 235 29.03 27.42 3.72
CA ASP A 235 27.93 27.66 4.68
C ASP A 235 26.66 26.90 4.26
N LEU A 236 26.40 26.79 2.96
CA LEU A 236 25.33 25.94 2.46
C LEU A 236 25.55 24.47 2.87
N VAL A 237 26.76 23.93 2.70
CA VAL A 237 27.09 22.55 3.10
C VAL A 237 26.87 22.36 4.61
N LYS A 238 27.29 23.32 5.45
CA LYS A 238 27.03 23.26 6.89
C LYS A 238 25.54 23.22 7.19
N TRP A 239 24.77 24.09 6.53
CA TRP A 239 23.32 24.16 6.72
C TRP A 239 22.62 22.86 6.28
N LEU A 240 22.96 22.32 5.11
CA LEU A 240 22.40 21.05 4.62
C LEU A 240 22.80 19.87 5.52
N LYS A 241 24.06 19.84 6.00
CA LYS A 241 24.51 18.84 6.97
C LYS A 241 23.74 18.94 8.29
N HIS A 242 23.47 20.13 8.78
CA HIS A 242 22.65 20.35 10.00
C HIS A 242 21.20 19.89 9.81
N ASN A 243 20.68 19.91 8.58
CA ASN A 243 19.37 19.36 8.21
C ASN A 243 19.45 17.87 7.81
N TYR A 244 20.44 17.12 8.32
CA TYR A 244 20.55 15.66 8.18
C TYR A 244 20.67 15.13 6.75
N LEU A 245 21.22 15.91 5.82
CA LEU A 245 21.51 15.43 4.48
C LEU A 245 22.84 14.66 4.46
N THR A 246 22.83 13.54 3.75
CA THR A 246 24.05 12.76 3.47
C THR A 246 24.93 13.49 2.44
N TYR A 247 26.25 13.26 2.46
CA TYR A 247 27.15 13.93 1.51
C TYR A 247 26.80 13.67 0.03
N PRO A 248 26.27 12.51 -0.41
CA PRO A 248 25.81 12.34 -1.80
C PRO A 248 24.60 13.21 -2.13
N GLN A 249 23.66 13.37 -1.18
CA GLN A 249 22.49 14.23 -1.36
C GLN A 249 22.88 15.72 -1.45
N ILE A 250 23.81 16.15 -0.59
CA ILE A 250 24.38 17.50 -0.65
C ILE A 250 25.09 17.71 -1.99
N GLY A 251 25.87 16.73 -2.44
CA GLY A 251 26.52 16.74 -3.74
C GLY A 251 25.54 17.00 -4.88
N LYS A 252 24.43 16.25 -4.91
CA LYS A 252 23.37 16.41 -5.91
C LYS A 252 22.76 17.82 -5.90
N VAL A 253 22.45 18.37 -4.74
CA VAL A 253 21.86 19.72 -4.62
C VAL A 253 22.84 20.78 -5.13
N ILE A 254 24.11 20.71 -4.73
CA ILE A 254 25.13 21.70 -5.13
C ILE A 254 25.42 21.63 -6.63
N CYS A 255 25.50 20.44 -7.20
CA CYS A 255 25.72 20.28 -8.65
C CYS A 255 24.59 20.91 -9.49
N LEU A 256 23.37 20.97 -8.98
CA LEU A 256 22.24 21.62 -9.68
C LEU A 256 22.25 23.14 -9.60
N CYS A 257 23.03 23.71 -8.68
CA CYS A 257 23.06 25.14 -8.43
C CYS A 257 24.06 25.91 -9.30
N SER A 258 24.89 25.19 -10.08
CA SER A 258 25.86 25.61 -11.11
C SER A 258 26.91 26.65 -10.73
N SER A 259 26.61 27.60 -9.84
CA SER A 259 27.48 28.68 -9.32
C SER A 259 26.82 29.47 -8.18
N ASN A 260 25.49 29.39 -8.03
CA ASN A 260 24.72 30.25 -7.14
C ASN A 260 23.95 29.43 -6.10
N VAL A 261 24.25 29.62 -4.82
CA VAL A 261 23.58 28.95 -3.70
C VAL A 261 22.25 29.59 -3.30
N GLU A 262 21.95 30.79 -3.82
CA GLU A 262 20.77 31.57 -3.47
C GLU A 262 19.44 30.89 -3.80
N PRO A 263 19.26 30.18 -4.94
CA PRO A 263 18.05 29.42 -5.21
C PRO A 263 17.72 28.39 -4.12
N VAL A 264 18.74 27.76 -3.52
CA VAL A 264 18.54 26.79 -2.43
C VAL A 264 18.06 27.49 -1.16
N ARG A 265 18.67 28.62 -0.80
CA ARG A 265 18.26 29.41 0.37
C ARG A 265 16.83 29.93 0.20
N ARG A 266 16.57 30.60 -0.93
CA ARG A 266 15.25 31.12 -1.31
C ARG A 266 14.19 30.03 -1.23
N MET A 267 14.46 28.87 -1.82
CA MET A 267 13.51 27.76 -1.82
C MET A 267 13.33 27.15 -0.42
N ALA A 268 14.40 27.02 0.36
CA ALA A 268 14.31 26.55 1.74
C ALA A 268 13.49 27.49 2.63
N GLU A 269 13.59 28.80 2.43
CA GLU A 269 12.77 29.79 3.14
C GLU A 269 11.30 29.69 2.74
N TRP A 270 11.00 29.55 1.45
CA TRP A 270 9.64 29.33 0.99
C TRP A 270 9.05 28.02 1.53
N LEU A 271 9.80 26.91 1.50
CA LEU A 271 9.40 25.62 2.07
C LEU A 271 9.04 25.73 3.57
N LYS A 272 9.72 26.60 4.32
CA LYS A 272 9.37 26.86 5.74
C LYS A 272 8.02 27.57 5.87
N ARG A 273 7.66 28.46 4.94
CA ARG A 273 6.37 29.17 4.93
C ARG A 273 5.20 28.20 4.75
N ILE A 274 5.38 27.16 3.93
CA ILE A 274 4.40 26.07 3.77
C ILE A 274 4.57 24.94 4.81
N HIS A 275 5.20 25.22 5.95
CA HIS A 275 5.35 24.32 7.10
C HIS A 275 6.25 23.09 6.91
N VAL A 276 7.14 23.06 5.91
CA VAL A 276 8.20 22.02 5.85
C VAL A 276 9.33 22.40 6.81
N LYS A 277 9.67 21.51 7.74
CA LYS A 277 10.67 21.77 8.81
C LYS A 277 11.75 20.70 8.91
N GLY A 278 12.90 21.09 9.47
CA GLY A 278 14.00 20.20 9.83
C GLY A 278 14.55 19.39 8.65
N ARG A 279 14.81 18.10 8.88
CA ARG A 279 15.39 17.18 7.89
C ARG A 279 14.61 17.09 6.56
N TYR A 280 13.33 17.43 6.58
CA TYR A 280 12.47 17.34 5.40
C TYR A 280 12.76 18.43 4.37
N LEU A 281 13.37 19.56 4.76
CA LEU A 281 13.74 20.64 3.83
C LEU A 281 14.68 20.11 2.75
N GLY A 282 15.80 19.51 3.15
CA GLY A 282 16.73 18.98 2.17
C GLY A 282 16.24 17.70 1.49
N TYR A 283 15.40 16.89 2.14
CA TYR A 283 14.75 15.77 1.47
C TYR A 283 13.91 16.24 0.27
N VAL A 284 13.07 17.27 0.47
CA VAL A 284 12.24 17.86 -0.59
C VAL A 284 13.13 18.43 -1.71
N LEU A 285 14.16 19.20 -1.37
CA LEU A 285 15.09 19.77 -2.35
C LEU A 285 15.82 18.70 -3.20
N VAL A 286 16.10 17.53 -2.63
CA VAL A 286 16.77 16.43 -3.34
C VAL A 286 15.82 15.66 -4.26
N LYS A 287 14.57 15.47 -3.80
CA LYS A 287 13.55 14.66 -4.50
C LYS A 287 12.76 15.46 -5.54
N ALA A 288 12.55 16.74 -5.31
CA ALA A 288 11.89 17.68 -6.21
C ALA A 288 12.88 18.74 -6.67
N SER A 289 14.05 18.32 -7.15
CA SER A 289 15.16 19.26 -7.38
C SER A 289 14.92 20.25 -8.52
N THR A 290 13.95 19.98 -9.39
CA THR A 290 13.46 20.90 -10.44
C THR A 290 12.85 22.17 -9.86
N ILE A 291 12.33 22.15 -8.62
CA ILE A 291 11.75 23.35 -7.99
C ILE A 291 12.79 24.45 -7.78
N LEU A 292 14.09 24.12 -7.73
CA LEU A 292 15.16 25.11 -7.60
C LEU A 292 15.20 26.10 -8.78
N VAL A 293 14.75 25.66 -9.95
CA VAL A 293 14.68 26.47 -11.18
C VAL A 293 13.31 27.17 -11.31
N SER A 294 12.27 26.64 -10.67
CA SER A 294 10.93 27.21 -10.70
C SER A 294 10.83 28.56 -9.98
N SER A 295 9.90 29.39 -10.45
CA SER A 295 9.53 30.63 -9.75
C SER A 295 8.76 30.31 -8.47
N ILE A 296 8.89 31.15 -7.43
CA ILE A 296 8.10 30.99 -6.20
C ILE A 296 6.60 31.14 -6.51
N GLN A 297 6.23 32.07 -7.39
CA GLN A 297 4.84 32.34 -7.76
C GLN A 297 4.15 31.10 -8.31
N THR A 298 4.79 30.36 -9.22
CA THR A 298 4.24 29.10 -9.76
C THR A 298 4.02 28.05 -8.67
N LEU A 299 4.88 28.02 -7.66
CA LEU A 299 4.73 27.08 -6.54
C LEU A 299 3.64 27.54 -5.56
N GLU A 300 3.47 28.85 -5.37
CA GLU A 300 2.36 29.43 -4.61
C GLU A 300 1.02 29.13 -5.29
N GLU A 301 0.92 29.27 -6.62
CA GLU A 301 -0.27 28.89 -7.39
C GLU A 301 -0.67 27.42 -7.18
N ILE A 302 0.30 26.50 -7.16
CA ILE A 302 0.06 25.07 -6.85
C ILE A 302 -0.51 24.90 -5.44
N VAL A 303 0.09 25.58 -4.45
CA VAL A 303 -0.30 25.48 -3.04
C VAL A 303 -1.69 26.08 -2.82
N ASP A 304 -1.95 27.24 -3.40
CA ASP A 304 -3.22 27.95 -3.29
C ASP A 304 -4.35 27.15 -3.97
N TYR A 305 -4.10 26.55 -5.14
CA TYR A 305 -5.07 25.67 -5.80
C TYR A 305 -5.38 24.42 -4.98
N LEU A 306 -4.38 23.80 -4.35
CA LEU A 306 -4.61 22.67 -3.45
C LEU A 306 -5.41 23.09 -2.21
N GLU A 307 -5.16 24.29 -1.67
CA GLU A 307 -5.91 24.86 -0.55
C GLU A 307 -7.38 25.12 -0.94
N GLU A 308 -7.61 25.70 -2.12
CA GLU A 308 -8.95 25.88 -2.71
C GLU A 308 -9.70 24.55 -2.82
N LYS A 309 -9.00 23.46 -3.20
CA LYS A 309 -9.58 22.13 -3.36
C LYS A 309 -9.68 21.33 -2.06
N GLY A 310 -9.43 21.96 -0.92
CA GLY A 310 -9.69 21.41 0.42
C GLY A 310 -8.47 20.83 1.16
N VAL A 311 -7.26 20.91 0.58
CA VAL A 311 -6.03 20.56 1.30
C VAL A 311 -5.69 21.68 2.27
N ARG A 312 -5.91 21.47 3.57
CA ARG A 312 -5.68 22.51 4.56
C ARG A 312 -4.25 23.06 4.54
N LYS A 313 -4.11 24.37 4.74
CA LYS A 313 -2.83 25.06 4.79
C LYS A 313 -1.82 24.46 5.77
N ASP A 314 -2.28 24.06 6.96
CA ASP A 314 -1.46 23.44 8.00
C ASP A 314 -1.00 22.02 7.64
N TRP A 315 -1.65 21.37 6.67
CA TRP A 315 -1.29 20.06 6.15
C TRP A 315 -0.24 20.10 5.05
N MET A 316 -0.04 21.25 4.40
CA MET A 316 0.81 21.36 3.21
C MET A 316 2.24 20.82 3.43
N GLY A 317 2.84 21.16 4.57
CA GLY A 317 4.18 20.68 4.93
C GLY A 317 4.24 19.15 5.09
N PHE A 318 3.15 18.53 5.57
CA PHE A 318 3.02 17.07 5.69
C PHE A 318 2.83 16.41 4.32
N VAL A 319 2.04 17.02 3.44
CA VAL A 319 1.80 16.54 2.07
C VAL A 319 3.11 16.57 1.28
N VAL A 320 3.79 17.72 1.24
CA VAL A 320 5.03 17.93 0.48
C VAL A 320 6.17 17.04 1.01
N ARG A 321 6.29 16.82 2.32
CA ARG A 321 7.35 15.91 2.83
C ARG A 321 7.12 14.45 2.40
N ARG A 322 5.87 14.00 2.24
CA ARG A 322 5.55 12.61 1.84
C ARG A 322 5.54 12.43 0.33
N CYS A 323 5.22 13.47 -0.44
CA CYS A 323 5.32 13.48 -1.91
C CYS A 323 5.81 14.84 -2.44
N PRO A 324 7.13 15.08 -2.45
CA PRO A 324 7.72 16.31 -3.00
C PRO A 324 7.37 16.55 -4.47
N GLN A 325 7.11 15.47 -5.22
CA GLN A 325 6.80 15.51 -6.65
C GLN A 325 5.54 16.32 -6.99
N ILE A 326 4.64 16.51 -6.03
CA ILE A 326 3.45 17.35 -6.23
C ILE A 326 3.81 18.78 -6.66
N LEU A 327 4.93 19.31 -6.17
CA LEU A 327 5.46 20.64 -6.52
C LEU A 327 6.15 20.69 -7.90
N THR A 328 6.30 19.53 -8.54
CA THR A 328 6.95 19.42 -9.86
C THR A 328 5.95 19.27 -11.00
N LEU A 329 4.66 19.18 -10.69
CA LEU A 329 3.59 19.11 -11.68
C LEU A 329 3.37 20.50 -12.31
N SER A 330 2.98 20.52 -13.58
CA SER A 330 2.42 21.73 -14.18
C SER A 330 1.00 21.96 -13.65
N MET A 331 0.53 23.21 -13.68
CA MET A 331 -0.85 23.51 -13.26
C MET A 331 -1.90 22.72 -14.05
N ALA A 332 -1.72 22.58 -15.37
CA ALA A 332 -2.63 21.78 -16.21
C ALA A 332 -2.67 20.30 -15.81
N GLU A 333 -1.52 19.70 -15.48
CA GLU A 333 -1.46 18.30 -15.03
C GLU A 333 -2.09 18.17 -13.64
N LEU A 334 -1.81 19.10 -12.73
CA LEU A 334 -2.39 19.13 -11.40
C LEU A 334 -3.92 19.22 -11.46
N GLU A 335 -4.45 20.17 -12.23
CA GLU A 335 -5.89 20.33 -12.45
C GLU A 335 -6.52 19.07 -13.04
N SER A 336 -5.88 18.45 -14.05
CA SER A 336 -6.37 17.20 -14.64
C SER A 336 -6.51 16.09 -13.60
N ARG A 337 -5.50 15.93 -12.73
CA ARG A 337 -5.50 14.90 -11.68
C ARG A 337 -6.46 15.23 -10.53
N VAL A 338 -6.64 16.50 -10.16
CA VAL A 338 -7.67 16.90 -9.20
C VAL A 338 -9.05 16.57 -9.78
N ASN A 339 -9.30 17.01 -11.01
CA ASN A 339 -10.55 16.79 -11.71
C ASN A 339 -10.86 15.30 -11.88
N PHE A 340 -9.86 14.44 -12.07
CA PHE A 340 -10.08 12.99 -12.09
C PHE A 340 -10.84 12.49 -10.86
N TYR A 341 -10.46 12.93 -9.66
CA TYR A 341 -11.14 12.55 -8.42
C TYR A 341 -12.49 13.24 -8.25
N MET A 342 -12.58 14.53 -8.57
CA MET A 342 -13.82 15.31 -8.45
C MET A 342 -14.92 14.79 -9.39
N HIS A 343 -14.59 14.41 -10.63
CA HIS A 343 -15.54 13.80 -11.57
C HIS A 343 -16.07 12.43 -11.12
N MET A 344 -15.42 11.79 -10.15
CA MET A 344 -15.93 10.58 -9.50
C MET A 344 -16.86 10.88 -8.31
N GLY A 345 -17.24 12.15 -8.11
CA GLY A 345 -18.14 12.58 -7.03
C GLY A 345 -17.45 12.74 -5.67
N MET A 346 -16.12 12.83 -5.64
CA MET A 346 -15.37 13.18 -4.42
C MET A 346 -15.54 14.67 -4.15
N ASP A 347 -15.90 15.04 -2.92
CA ASP A 347 -15.96 16.45 -2.52
C ASP A 347 -14.58 16.97 -2.07
N GLU A 348 -14.46 18.28 -1.89
CA GLU A 348 -13.21 18.94 -1.50
C GLU A 348 -12.68 18.49 -0.11
N LYS A 349 -13.57 18.13 0.82
CA LYS A 349 -13.15 17.69 2.16
C LYS A 349 -12.56 16.29 2.11
N ASP A 350 -13.23 15.38 1.41
CA ASP A 350 -12.78 14.02 1.18
C ASP A 350 -11.49 14.03 0.35
N PHE A 351 -11.41 14.88 -0.69
CA PHE A 351 -10.21 15.07 -1.48
C PHE A 351 -9.03 15.58 -0.64
N GLY A 352 -9.24 16.64 0.15
CA GLY A 352 -8.23 17.19 1.04
C GLY A 352 -7.69 16.15 2.03
N THR A 353 -8.59 15.35 2.62
CA THR A 353 -8.23 14.26 3.54
C THR A 353 -7.48 13.15 2.81
N MET A 354 -7.92 12.77 1.61
CA MET A 354 -7.25 11.78 0.77
C MET A 354 -5.81 12.19 0.42
N VAL A 355 -5.62 13.45 0.02
CA VAL A 355 -4.29 14.00 -0.28
C VAL A 355 -3.43 14.07 0.97
N TYR A 356 -3.99 14.43 2.14
CA TYR A 356 -3.27 14.39 3.41
C TYR A 356 -2.80 12.96 3.76
N ASP A 357 -3.70 11.98 3.71
CA ASP A 357 -3.42 10.60 4.08
C ASP A 357 -2.47 9.91 3.10
N PHE A 358 -2.61 10.17 1.80
CA PHE A 358 -1.80 9.54 0.76
C PHE A 358 -1.53 10.46 -0.44
N PRO A 359 -0.62 11.44 -0.32
CA PRO A 359 -0.30 12.40 -1.39
C PRO A 359 0.12 11.78 -2.73
N LYS A 360 0.68 10.55 -2.67
CA LYS A 360 1.12 9.82 -3.87
C LYS A 360 -0.03 9.49 -4.83
N ALA A 361 -1.26 9.36 -4.32
CA ALA A 361 -2.45 9.19 -5.17
C ALA A 361 -2.56 10.32 -6.21
N LEU A 362 -2.19 11.54 -5.83
CA LEU A 362 -2.18 12.69 -6.71
C LEU A 362 -0.84 12.90 -7.43
N GLY A 363 0.29 12.74 -6.72
CA GLY A 363 1.59 13.19 -7.23
C GLY A 363 2.38 12.19 -8.06
N PHE A 364 2.05 10.89 -8.06
CA PHE A 364 2.98 9.85 -8.54
C PHE A 364 2.52 9.08 -9.78
N PHE A 365 1.22 8.82 -9.93
CA PHE A 365 0.69 7.95 -10.99
C PHE A 365 0.36 8.74 -12.26
N SER A 366 0.50 8.12 -13.42
CA SER A 366 0.04 8.73 -14.68
C SER A 366 -1.48 8.68 -14.79
N MET A 367 -2.07 9.57 -15.58
CA MET A 367 -3.52 9.55 -15.84
C MET A 367 -3.98 8.20 -16.42
N GLU A 368 -3.18 7.56 -17.26
CA GLU A 368 -3.48 6.24 -17.82
C GLU A 368 -3.51 5.16 -16.73
N GLU A 369 -2.51 5.12 -15.85
CA GLU A 369 -2.48 4.19 -14.72
C GLU A 369 -3.68 4.40 -13.78
N MET A 370 -4.02 5.65 -13.50
CA MET A 370 -5.16 6.00 -12.65
C MET A 370 -6.48 5.49 -13.26
N ASN A 371 -6.70 5.76 -14.54
CA ASN A 371 -7.88 5.30 -15.27
C ASN A 371 -7.97 3.78 -15.35
N SER A 372 -6.86 3.09 -15.63
CA SER A 372 -6.83 1.62 -15.68
C SER A 372 -7.25 0.98 -14.35
N LYS A 373 -6.79 1.53 -13.22
CA LYS A 373 -7.14 1.08 -11.86
C LYS A 373 -8.62 1.31 -11.55
N VAL A 374 -9.15 2.48 -11.91
CA VAL A 374 -10.59 2.76 -11.74
C VAL A 374 -11.44 1.84 -12.60
N ASN A 375 -11.06 1.61 -13.85
CA ASN A 375 -11.78 0.72 -14.75
C ASN A 375 -11.79 -0.73 -14.23
N TYR A 376 -10.64 -1.22 -13.74
CA TYR A 376 -10.58 -2.54 -13.12
C TYR A 376 -11.48 -2.64 -11.87
N LEU A 377 -11.54 -1.60 -11.03
CA LEU A 377 -12.45 -1.59 -9.88
C LEU A 377 -13.93 -1.61 -10.31
N LYS A 378 -14.28 -0.92 -11.41
CA LYS A 378 -15.64 -0.93 -11.97
C LYS A 378 -16.07 -2.31 -12.48
N GLU A 379 -15.15 -3.17 -12.89
CA GLU A 379 -15.46 -4.55 -13.31
C GLU A 379 -16.11 -5.39 -12.20
N PHE A 380 -15.93 -5.01 -10.92
CA PHE A 380 -16.63 -5.63 -9.78
C PHE A 380 -18.07 -5.12 -9.60
N GLY A 381 -18.61 -4.33 -10.53
CA GLY A 381 -19.96 -3.77 -10.46
C GLY A 381 -20.08 -2.59 -9.51
N LEU A 382 -18.99 -1.88 -9.25
CA LEU A 382 -18.98 -0.60 -8.52
C LEU A 382 -19.38 0.54 -9.48
N SER A 383 -20.25 1.44 -9.02
CA SER A 383 -20.53 2.67 -9.77
C SER A 383 -19.30 3.61 -9.73
N THR A 384 -19.24 4.58 -10.64
CA THR A 384 -18.16 5.60 -10.60
C THR A 384 -18.10 6.31 -9.25
N GLU A 385 -19.25 6.62 -8.66
CA GLU A 385 -19.34 7.24 -7.34
C GLU A 385 -18.91 6.30 -6.20
N ASP A 386 -19.22 4.99 -6.31
CA ASP A 386 -18.71 4.01 -5.34
C ASP A 386 -17.19 3.98 -5.35
N VAL A 387 -16.57 4.03 -6.54
CA VAL A 387 -15.10 4.07 -6.68
C VAL A 387 -14.55 5.39 -6.13
N GLY A 388 -15.22 6.53 -6.37
CA GLY A 388 -14.87 7.82 -5.77
C GLY A 388 -14.82 7.74 -4.23
N ARG A 389 -15.90 7.28 -3.60
CA ARG A 389 -15.98 7.06 -2.14
C ARG A 389 -14.94 6.06 -1.64
N LEU A 390 -14.71 5.00 -2.39
CA LEU A 390 -13.72 3.97 -2.07
C LEU A 390 -12.29 4.53 -2.06
N LEU A 391 -11.94 5.38 -3.02
CA LEU A 391 -10.62 6.00 -3.13
C LEU A 391 -10.43 7.15 -2.13
N ALA A 392 -11.50 7.89 -1.80
CA ALA A 392 -11.48 8.83 -0.68
C ALA A 392 -11.13 8.12 0.63
N TYR A 393 -11.80 7.00 0.92
CA TYR A 393 -11.58 6.22 2.15
C TYR A 393 -10.26 5.43 2.15
N LYS A 394 -9.82 4.90 1.00
CA LYS A 394 -8.62 4.07 0.89
C LYS A 394 -7.78 4.39 -0.36
N PRO A 395 -7.11 5.56 -0.41
CA PRO A 395 -6.32 5.97 -1.56
C PRO A 395 -5.11 5.07 -1.84
N GLN A 396 -4.66 4.27 -0.87
CA GLN A 396 -3.56 3.32 -1.07
C GLN A 396 -3.88 2.23 -2.10
N LEU A 397 -5.15 2.04 -2.46
CA LEU A 397 -5.54 1.22 -3.60
C LEU A 397 -4.84 1.67 -4.89
N MET A 398 -4.64 2.99 -5.07
CA MET A 398 -3.92 3.54 -6.22
C MET A 398 -2.46 3.08 -6.28
N ALA A 399 -1.86 2.67 -5.17
CA ALA A 399 -0.46 2.25 -5.11
C ALA A 399 -0.25 0.77 -5.41
N ARG A 400 -1.33 -0.01 -5.57
CA ARG A 400 -1.23 -1.45 -5.83
C ARG A 400 -1.29 -1.74 -7.32
N SER A 401 -0.47 -2.70 -7.74
CA SER A 401 -0.43 -3.18 -9.12
C SER A 401 -1.64 -4.07 -9.39
N ILE A 402 -2.28 -3.86 -10.54
CA ILE A 402 -3.38 -4.73 -10.99
C ILE A 402 -2.84 -6.15 -11.24
N GLU A 403 -1.72 -6.27 -11.97
CA GLU A 403 -1.17 -7.56 -12.39
C GLU A 403 -0.51 -8.33 -11.25
N GLU A 404 0.28 -7.65 -10.42
CA GLU A 404 1.10 -8.32 -9.39
C GLU A 404 0.36 -8.52 -8.07
N HIS A 405 -0.70 -7.74 -7.83
CA HIS A 405 -1.39 -7.74 -6.53
C HIS A 405 -2.87 -8.08 -6.64
N TRP A 406 -3.65 -7.31 -7.39
CA TRP A 406 -5.10 -7.49 -7.43
C TRP A 406 -5.52 -8.76 -8.17
N LYS A 407 -4.97 -9.05 -9.35
CA LYS A 407 -5.34 -10.26 -10.10
C LYS A 407 -5.02 -11.56 -9.34
N PRO A 408 -3.82 -11.74 -8.73
CA PRO A 408 -3.54 -12.92 -7.90
C PRO A 408 -4.50 -13.06 -6.72
N LEU A 409 -4.79 -11.96 -6.03
CA LEU A 409 -5.76 -11.94 -4.93
C LEU A 409 -7.17 -12.34 -5.39
N VAL A 410 -7.65 -11.75 -6.48
CA VAL A 410 -8.97 -12.02 -7.03
C VAL A 410 -9.07 -13.47 -7.49
N LYS A 411 -8.02 -13.99 -8.15
CA LYS A 411 -7.94 -15.41 -8.54
C LYS A 411 -7.99 -16.33 -7.33
N TYR A 412 -7.25 -16.02 -6.28
CA TYR A 412 -7.26 -16.80 -5.04
C TYR A 412 -8.63 -16.80 -4.37
N LEU A 413 -9.23 -15.62 -4.17
CA LEU A 413 -10.57 -15.50 -3.58
C LEU A 413 -11.64 -16.20 -4.43
N TYR A 414 -11.51 -16.17 -5.75
CA TYR A 414 -12.39 -16.92 -6.66
C TYR A 414 -12.28 -18.44 -6.45
N TYR A 415 -11.07 -18.98 -6.28
CA TYR A 415 -10.89 -20.41 -5.94
C TYR A 415 -11.43 -20.78 -4.56
N LEU A 416 -11.54 -19.82 -3.64
CA LEU A 416 -12.22 -20.02 -2.35
C LEU A 416 -13.75 -19.94 -2.47
N GLY A 417 -14.30 -19.70 -3.67
CA GLY A 417 -15.75 -19.59 -3.92
C GLY A 417 -16.31 -18.18 -3.75
N VAL A 418 -15.46 -17.15 -3.63
CA VAL A 418 -15.93 -15.75 -3.57
C VAL A 418 -16.30 -15.29 -4.98
N ARG A 419 -17.60 -15.07 -5.20
CA ARG A 419 -18.15 -14.54 -6.47
C ARG A 419 -18.00 -13.02 -6.58
N LEU A 420 -18.36 -12.46 -7.73
CA LEU A 420 -18.30 -11.01 -8.02
C LEU A 420 -18.99 -10.15 -6.94
N ASP A 421 -20.21 -10.50 -6.52
CA ASP A 421 -20.92 -9.77 -5.45
C ASP A 421 -20.15 -9.79 -4.12
N GLY A 422 -19.46 -10.90 -3.84
CA GLY A 422 -18.61 -11.06 -2.67
C GLY A 422 -17.37 -10.15 -2.76
N MET A 423 -16.73 -10.08 -3.93
CA MET A 423 -15.60 -9.16 -4.18
C MET A 423 -16.02 -7.71 -4.00
N LYS A 424 -17.16 -7.31 -4.59
CA LYS A 424 -17.75 -5.98 -4.42
C LYS A 424 -17.95 -5.67 -2.93
N ARG A 425 -18.55 -6.61 -2.19
CA ARG A 425 -18.76 -6.45 -0.74
C ARG A 425 -17.45 -6.34 0.04
N ILE A 426 -16.42 -7.11 -0.33
CA ILE A 426 -15.09 -7.02 0.30
C ILE A 426 -14.51 -5.62 0.08
N LEU A 427 -14.55 -5.09 -1.15
CA LEU A 427 -14.07 -3.74 -1.47
C LEU A 427 -14.83 -2.66 -0.68
N MET A 428 -16.16 -2.76 -0.60
CA MET A 428 -16.97 -1.75 0.10
C MET A 428 -16.84 -1.82 1.63
N VAL A 429 -16.71 -3.01 2.22
CA VAL A 429 -16.69 -3.21 3.68
C VAL A 429 -15.27 -3.12 4.25
N LYS A 430 -14.27 -3.67 3.54
CA LYS A 430 -12.89 -3.70 4.00
C LYS A 430 -11.89 -3.65 2.83
N PRO A 431 -11.75 -2.48 2.18
CA PRO A 431 -10.87 -2.33 1.02
C PRO A 431 -9.39 -2.57 1.32
N ALA A 432 -8.99 -2.45 2.59
CA ALA A 432 -7.63 -2.74 3.03
C ALA A 432 -7.17 -4.17 2.65
N ILE A 433 -8.08 -5.11 2.42
CA ILE A 433 -7.75 -6.47 1.97
C ILE A 433 -7.09 -6.45 0.58
N PHE A 434 -7.47 -5.51 -0.29
CA PHE A 434 -6.85 -5.30 -1.61
C PHE A 434 -5.52 -4.52 -1.54
N CYS A 435 -5.03 -4.25 -0.33
CA CYS A 435 -3.77 -3.54 -0.09
C CYS A 435 -2.76 -4.36 0.72
N VAL A 436 -3.13 -5.55 1.20
CA VAL A 436 -2.25 -6.43 2.00
C VAL A 436 -1.77 -7.59 1.16
N ASP A 437 -0.60 -8.10 1.51
CA ASP A 437 0.03 -9.19 0.77
C ASP A 437 -0.76 -10.50 0.88
N LEU A 438 -0.96 -11.15 -0.28
CA LEU A 438 -1.70 -12.40 -0.37
C LEU A 438 -1.00 -13.53 0.40
N GLU A 439 0.28 -13.74 0.16
CA GLU A 439 1.03 -14.91 0.67
C GLU A 439 1.43 -14.74 2.14
N VAL A 440 1.77 -13.52 2.53
CA VAL A 440 2.21 -13.22 3.91
C VAL A 440 1.03 -13.03 4.85
N THR A 441 -0.10 -12.49 4.39
CA THR A 441 -1.21 -12.10 5.27
C THR A 441 -2.47 -12.93 5.06
N ILE A 442 -2.94 -13.07 3.82
CA ILE A 442 -4.27 -13.65 3.54
C ILE A 442 -4.22 -15.18 3.56
N ALA A 443 -3.29 -15.80 2.83
CA ALA A 443 -3.19 -17.25 2.72
C ALA A 443 -2.96 -17.93 4.09
N PRO A 444 -2.10 -17.43 5.01
CA PRO A 444 -1.93 -18.04 6.33
C PRO A 444 -3.21 -17.98 7.18
N LYS A 445 -4.01 -16.91 7.05
CA LYS A 445 -5.30 -16.80 7.74
C LYS A 445 -6.33 -17.77 7.18
N VAL A 446 -6.34 -17.98 5.86
CA VAL A 446 -7.21 -18.99 5.23
C VAL A 446 -6.80 -20.40 5.65
N ARG A 447 -5.49 -20.71 5.67
CA ARG A 447 -4.97 -21.98 6.20
C ARG A 447 -5.38 -22.21 7.65
N PHE A 448 -5.26 -21.19 8.48
CA PHE A 448 -5.76 -21.27 9.86
C PHE A 448 -7.26 -21.60 9.94
N LEU A 449 -8.10 -21.03 9.06
CA LEU A 449 -9.53 -21.38 9.01
C LEU A 449 -9.75 -22.85 8.61
N GLN A 450 -8.92 -23.38 7.71
CA GLN A 450 -8.95 -24.80 7.33
C GLN A 450 -8.51 -25.69 8.51
N ASP A 451 -7.45 -25.30 9.23
CA ASP A 451 -6.89 -26.05 10.36
C ASP A 451 -7.86 -26.16 11.54
N ILE A 452 -8.71 -25.15 11.74
CA ILE A 452 -9.80 -25.20 12.75
C ILE A 452 -11.06 -25.92 12.26
N GLY A 453 -11.04 -26.47 11.04
CA GLY A 453 -12.08 -27.33 10.48
C GLY A 453 -13.16 -26.63 9.62
N VAL A 454 -12.97 -25.36 9.22
CA VAL A 454 -13.91 -24.71 8.28
C VAL A 454 -13.77 -25.37 6.91
N ARG A 455 -14.90 -25.86 6.38
CA ARG A 455 -14.92 -26.53 5.08
C ARG A 455 -14.54 -25.56 3.96
N GLN A 456 -13.81 -26.05 2.96
CA GLN A 456 -13.27 -25.24 1.87
C GLN A 456 -14.36 -24.42 1.15
N GLU A 457 -15.51 -25.04 0.91
CA GLU A 457 -16.70 -24.48 0.29
C GLU A 457 -17.37 -23.37 1.11
N ASP A 458 -17.17 -23.36 2.43
CA ASP A 458 -17.76 -22.38 3.34
C ASP A 458 -16.84 -21.16 3.56
N ILE A 459 -15.54 -21.28 3.31
CA ILE A 459 -14.54 -20.23 3.55
C ILE A 459 -14.86 -18.97 2.73
N GLY A 460 -15.10 -19.09 1.42
CA GLY A 460 -15.40 -17.93 0.59
C GLY A 460 -16.67 -17.20 1.02
N SER A 461 -17.71 -17.97 1.38
CA SER A 461 -18.96 -17.42 1.94
C SER A 461 -18.71 -16.67 3.25
N ALA A 462 -17.92 -17.24 4.16
CA ALA A 462 -17.57 -16.61 5.42
C ALA A 462 -16.79 -15.30 5.22
N ILE A 463 -15.79 -15.30 4.33
CA ILE A 463 -14.99 -14.10 3.99
C ILE A 463 -15.89 -13.03 3.37
N ALA A 464 -16.76 -13.38 2.42
CA ALA A 464 -17.66 -12.41 1.78
C ALA A 464 -18.68 -11.80 2.76
N LYS A 465 -19.23 -12.61 3.69
CA LYS A 465 -20.17 -12.15 4.73
C LYS A 465 -19.50 -11.23 5.76
N PHE A 466 -18.23 -11.50 6.10
CA PHE A 466 -17.46 -10.73 7.06
C PHE A 466 -16.00 -10.55 6.62
N PRO A 467 -15.73 -9.64 5.66
CA PRO A 467 -14.38 -9.39 5.16
C PRO A 467 -13.33 -9.10 6.26
N PRO A 468 -13.67 -8.38 7.35
CA PRO A 468 -12.72 -8.17 8.45
C PRO A 468 -12.14 -9.45 9.07
N LEU A 469 -12.73 -10.63 8.81
CA LEU A 469 -12.17 -11.94 9.16
C LEU A 469 -10.70 -12.09 8.74
N LEU A 470 -10.32 -11.54 7.57
CA LEU A 470 -8.94 -11.56 7.06
C LEU A 470 -8.03 -10.49 7.68
N THR A 471 -8.56 -9.62 8.53
CA THR A 471 -7.78 -8.56 9.20
C THR A 471 -7.69 -8.73 10.72
N TYR A 472 -8.62 -9.46 11.34
CA TYR A 472 -8.60 -9.73 12.77
C TYR A 472 -7.54 -10.76 13.19
N SER A 473 -7.08 -10.67 14.44
CA SER A 473 -6.35 -11.74 15.12
C SER A 473 -7.36 -12.76 15.66
N LEU A 474 -7.39 -13.94 15.07
CA LEU A 474 -8.39 -14.98 15.35
C LEU A 474 -8.07 -15.80 16.61
N TYR A 475 -6.81 -15.79 17.07
CA TYR A 475 -6.29 -16.67 18.12
C TYR A 475 -6.94 -16.50 19.50
N LYS A 476 -7.46 -15.30 19.84
CA LYS A 476 -7.95 -15.00 21.20
C LYS A 476 -9.48 -15.08 21.37
N LYS A 477 -10.29 -15.13 20.30
CA LYS A 477 -11.75 -14.88 20.39
C LYS A 477 -12.67 -16.10 20.39
N ILE A 478 -12.16 -17.30 20.10
CA ILE A 478 -12.99 -18.44 19.68
C ILE A 478 -13.59 -19.27 20.86
N ARG A 479 -13.37 -18.89 22.13
CA ARG A 479 -13.76 -19.71 23.30
C ARG A 479 -15.05 -19.27 24.03
N ALA A 480 -16.11 -18.95 23.30
CA ALA A 480 -17.39 -18.51 23.89
C ALA A 480 -18.32 -19.67 24.32
N GLY A 481 -17.77 -20.72 24.95
CA GLY A 481 -18.52 -21.91 25.39
C GLY A 481 -18.87 -22.94 24.30
N VAL A 482 -18.48 -22.68 23.04
CA VAL A 482 -18.65 -23.59 21.90
C VAL A 482 -17.54 -24.65 21.91
N THR A 483 -17.90 -25.92 21.63
CA THR A 483 -16.93 -27.03 21.53
C THR A 483 -16.04 -26.89 20.29
N ARG A 484 -14.88 -27.56 20.29
CA ARG A 484 -13.91 -27.38 19.20
C ARG A 484 -14.47 -27.78 17.84
N GLU A 485 -15.31 -28.80 17.81
CA GLU A 485 -15.93 -29.35 16.61
C GLU A 485 -16.96 -28.37 16.00
N ASN A 486 -17.59 -27.55 16.84
CA ASN A 486 -18.66 -26.64 16.43
C ASN A 486 -18.15 -25.23 16.05
N ILE A 487 -16.90 -24.89 16.37
CA ILE A 487 -16.30 -23.60 16.00
C ILE A 487 -16.39 -23.37 14.48
N ALA A 488 -16.02 -24.38 13.70
CA ALA A 488 -16.04 -24.31 12.25
C ALA A 488 -17.44 -24.00 11.70
N LYS A 489 -18.45 -24.69 12.24
CA LYS A 489 -19.86 -24.49 11.92
C LYS A 489 -20.31 -23.05 12.21
N VAL A 490 -19.93 -22.53 13.39
CA VAL A 490 -20.24 -21.15 13.80
C VAL A 490 -19.62 -20.11 12.87
N ILE A 491 -18.34 -20.30 12.49
CA ILE A 491 -17.63 -19.37 11.60
C ILE A 491 -18.22 -19.40 10.18
N ALA A 492 -18.56 -20.58 9.66
CA ALA A 492 -19.22 -20.71 8.37
C ALA A 492 -20.60 -20.03 8.34
N PHE A 493 -21.37 -20.16 9.43
CA PHE A 493 -22.72 -19.65 9.51
C PHE A 493 -22.77 -18.13 9.80
N ASP A 494 -22.11 -17.67 10.86
CA ASP A 494 -22.06 -16.26 11.28
C ASP A 494 -20.64 -15.82 11.72
N PRO A 495 -19.74 -15.54 10.77
CA PRO A 495 -18.37 -15.11 11.07
C PRO A 495 -18.31 -13.74 11.79
N GLN A 496 -19.39 -12.95 11.77
CA GLN A 496 -19.46 -11.65 12.42
C GLN A 496 -19.44 -11.77 13.95
N LEU A 497 -19.74 -12.94 14.52
CA LEU A 497 -19.60 -13.20 15.96
C LEU A 497 -18.16 -12.91 16.44
N LEU A 498 -17.15 -13.18 15.59
CA LEU A 498 -15.74 -12.89 15.87
C LEU A 498 -15.43 -11.39 15.92
N GLY A 499 -16.29 -10.55 15.36
CA GLY A 499 -16.20 -9.10 15.47
C GLY A 499 -16.59 -8.57 16.85
N CYS A 500 -17.32 -9.34 17.65
CA CYS A 500 -17.85 -8.88 18.95
C CYS A 500 -16.73 -8.69 19.99
N SER A 501 -16.97 -7.79 20.95
CA SER A 501 -16.13 -7.65 22.14
C SER A 501 -16.37 -8.84 23.05
N ILE A 502 -15.28 -9.55 23.43
CA ILE A 502 -15.38 -10.68 24.37
C ILE A 502 -15.99 -10.20 25.69
N ILE A 503 -15.40 -9.17 26.31
CA ILE A 503 -15.76 -8.71 27.65
C ILE A 503 -17.10 -7.98 27.65
N LYS A 504 -17.28 -7.01 26.74
CA LYS A 504 -18.45 -6.11 26.79
C LYS A 504 -19.73 -6.72 26.21
N LYS A 505 -19.62 -7.77 25.40
CA LYS A 505 -20.75 -8.33 24.67
C LYS A 505 -20.92 -9.83 24.87
N LEU A 506 -19.92 -10.63 24.49
CA LEU A 506 -20.04 -12.08 24.53
C LEU A 506 -20.18 -12.60 25.97
N ASP A 507 -19.28 -12.18 26.87
CA ASP A 507 -19.27 -12.61 28.28
C ASP A 507 -20.52 -12.14 29.04
N VAL A 508 -20.99 -10.91 28.79
CA VAL A 508 -22.24 -10.41 29.37
C VAL A 508 -23.44 -11.26 28.92
N ASN A 509 -23.52 -11.61 27.63
CA ASN A 509 -24.58 -12.48 27.11
C ASN A 509 -24.48 -13.90 27.67
N VAL A 510 -23.27 -14.49 27.71
CA VAL A 510 -23.05 -15.82 28.29
C VAL A 510 -23.48 -15.84 29.76
N LYS A 511 -23.02 -14.88 30.58
CA LYS A 511 -23.41 -14.76 32.00
C LYS A 511 -24.92 -14.61 32.18
N TYR A 512 -25.58 -13.86 31.29
CA TYR A 512 -27.03 -13.76 31.30
C TYR A 512 -27.70 -15.13 31.08
N PHE A 513 -27.32 -15.88 30.04
CA PHE A 513 -27.91 -17.21 29.80
C PHE A 513 -27.61 -18.22 30.92
N LEU A 514 -26.41 -18.17 31.51
CA LEU A 514 -26.09 -18.98 32.69
C LEU A 514 -26.99 -18.61 33.88
N SER A 515 -27.26 -17.32 34.09
CA SER A 515 -28.19 -16.85 35.15
C SER A 515 -29.64 -17.30 34.95
N LEU A 516 -30.02 -17.68 33.72
CA LEU A 516 -31.33 -18.26 33.43
C LEU A 516 -31.42 -19.76 33.75
N GLY A 517 -30.31 -20.39 34.13
CA GLY A 517 -30.21 -21.82 34.43
C GLY A 517 -29.76 -22.69 33.24
N ILE A 518 -29.32 -22.08 32.13
CA ILE A 518 -28.78 -22.83 30.98
C ILE A 518 -27.34 -23.24 31.30
N ARG A 519 -27.02 -24.53 31.19
CA ARG A 519 -25.64 -25.03 31.39
C ARG A 519 -24.75 -24.59 30.22
N LEU A 520 -23.46 -24.36 30.49
CA LEU A 520 -22.53 -23.81 29.49
C LEU A 520 -22.42 -24.67 28.21
N HIS A 521 -22.40 -26.00 28.30
CA HIS A 521 -22.35 -26.86 27.10
C HIS A 521 -23.64 -26.78 26.28
N VAL A 522 -24.82 -26.74 26.94
CA VAL A 522 -26.11 -26.58 26.25
C VAL A 522 -26.13 -25.24 25.53
N LEU A 523 -25.66 -24.18 26.19
CA LEU A 523 -25.50 -22.88 25.54
C LEU A 523 -24.55 -22.95 24.34
N GLY A 524 -23.44 -23.71 24.46
CA GLY A 524 -22.51 -23.96 23.35
C GLY A 524 -23.18 -24.60 22.13
N GLU A 525 -24.03 -25.60 22.34
CA GLU A 525 -24.84 -26.24 21.28
C GLU A 525 -25.86 -25.25 20.68
N MET A 526 -26.56 -24.49 21.53
CA MET A 526 -27.50 -23.45 21.09
C MET A 526 -26.81 -22.39 20.22
N VAL A 527 -25.58 -22.01 20.57
CA VAL A 527 -24.77 -21.04 19.82
C VAL A 527 -24.23 -21.66 18.54
N ALA A 528 -23.93 -22.97 18.52
CA ALA A 528 -23.52 -23.68 17.31
C ALA A 528 -24.63 -23.71 16.25
N ASP A 529 -25.88 -23.86 16.69
CA ASP A 529 -27.05 -23.85 15.80
C ASP A 529 -27.52 -22.44 15.47
N PHE A 530 -27.37 -21.50 16.41
CA PHE A 530 -27.78 -20.11 16.25
C PHE A 530 -26.78 -19.11 16.85
N PRO A 531 -25.66 -18.85 16.15
CA PRO A 531 -24.59 -17.95 16.63
C PRO A 531 -25.06 -16.53 16.98
N MET A 532 -26.10 -16.06 16.31
CA MET A 532 -26.72 -14.76 16.54
C MET A 532 -27.22 -14.58 17.97
N LEU A 533 -27.45 -15.67 18.72
CA LEU A 533 -27.90 -15.66 20.11
C LEU A 533 -27.03 -14.75 21.00
N LEU A 534 -25.70 -14.79 20.82
CA LEU A 534 -24.76 -13.97 21.62
C LEU A 534 -24.60 -12.54 21.11
N ARG A 535 -25.25 -12.16 20.00
CA ARG A 535 -25.19 -10.82 19.41
C ARG A 535 -26.40 -9.96 19.76
N TYR A 536 -27.51 -10.57 20.19
CA TYR A 536 -28.70 -9.83 20.60
C TYR A 536 -28.42 -8.79 21.68
N ASN A 537 -29.23 -7.73 21.67
CA ASN A 537 -29.28 -6.80 22.78
C ASN A 537 -30.09 -7.45 23.92
N LEU A 538 -29.48 -7.52 25.11
CA LEU A 538 -30.11 -8.06 26.31
C LEU A 538 -31.37 -7.28 26.72
N ASP A 539 -31.43 -5.98 26.44
CA ASP A 539 -32.59 -5.16 26.75
C ASP A 539 -33.83 -5.58 25.95
N ILE A 540 -33.60 -6.12 24.75
CA ILE A 540 -34.66 -6.65 23.88
C ILE A 540 -34.94 -8.12 24.23
N LEU A 541 -33.91 -8.88 24.61
CA LEU A 541 -34.02 -10.30 24.89
C LEU A 541 -34.73 -10.58 26.22
N ARG A 542 -34.44 -9.79 27.27
CA ARG A 542 -34.99 -9.97 28.63
C ARG A 542 -36.52 -9.92 28.68
N PRO A 543 -37.21 -8.93 28.07
CA PRO A 543 -38.68 -8.90 28.04
C PRO A 543 -39.28 -10.09 27.28
N LYS A 544 -38.68 -10.45 26.13
CA LYS A 544 -39.15 -11.59 25.33
C LYS A 544 -39.03 -12.90 26.08
N TYR A 545 -37.91 -13.09 26.78
CA TYR A 545 -37.71 -14.25 27.65
C TYR A 545 -38.74 -14.28 28.79
N ARG A 546 -38.97 -13.15 29.47
CA ARG A 546 -39.99 -13.08 30.54
C ARG A 546 -41.38 -13.44 30.01
N TYR A 547 -41.75 -12.96 28.83
CA TYR A 547 -43.02 -13.28 28.20
C TYR A 547 -43.15 -14.78 27.90
N LEU A 548 -42.11 -15.38 27.30
CA LEU A 548 -42.11 -16.82 26.99
C LEU A 548 -42.23 -17.69 28.25
N ARG A 549 -41.51 -17.34 29.32
CA ARG A 549 -41.52 -18.15 30.55
C ARG A 549 -42.75 -17.90 31.43
N ARG A 550 -43.18 -16.65 31.60
CA ARG A 550 -44.28 -16.28 32.51
C ARG A 550 -45.65 -16.34 31.86
N THR A 551 -45.76 -15.95 30.59
CA THR A 551 -47.04 -15.86 29.88
C THR A 551 -47.32 -17.11 29.07
N MET A 552 -46.33 -17.61 28.32
CA MET A 552 -46.52 -18.81 27.47
C MET A 552 -46.19 -20.13 28.17
N VAL A 553 -45.52 -20.09 29.34
CA VAL A 553 -45.12 -21.27 30.13
C VAL A 553 -44.34 -22.29 29.29
N ARG A 554 -43.31 -21.83 28.58
CA ARG A 554 -42.47 -22.65 27.68
C ARG A 554 -41.04 -22.85 28.22
N PRO A 555 -40.33 -23.92 27.79
CA PRO A 555 -38.97 -24.21 28.21
C PRO A 555 -37.93 -23.24 27.63
N LEU A 556 -36.74 -23.20 28.23
CA LEU A 556 -35.62 -22.33 27.85
C LEU A 556 -35.06 -22.60 26.44
N GLN A 557 -35.20 -23.83 25.97
CA GLN A 557 -34.72 -24.29 24.67
C GLN A 557 -35.48 -23.63 23.51
N ASP A 558 -36.73 -23.22 23.72
CA ASP A 558 -37.57 -22.55 22.71
C ASP A 558 -37.08 -21.12 22.39
N LEU A 559 -36.07 -20.63 23.11
CA LEU A 559 -35.48 -19.30 22.90
C LEU A 559 -34.74 -19.17 21.55
N ILE A 560 -34.35 -20.30 20.94
CA ILE A 560 -33.67 -20.35 19.63
C ILE A 560 -34.61 -19.94 18.48
N GLU A 561 -35.94 -20.04 18.67
CA GLU A 561 -36.95 -19.82 17.61
C GLU A 561 -37.36 -18.33 17.40
N PHE A 562 -36.68 -17.32 17.98
CA PHE A 562 -37.23 -15.95 18.10
C PHE A 562 -36.79 -14.92 17.06
N PRO A 563 -37.78 -14.28 16.38
CA PRO A 563 -38.06 -12.87 16.74
C PRO A 563 -39.54 -12.43 16.89
N ARG A 564 -40.55 -13.18 16.39
CA ARG A 564 -41.95 -12.71 16.12
C ARG A 564 -43.07 -13.16 17.08
N ILE A 565 -42.74 -13.67 18.26
CA ILE A 565 -43.69 -14.49 19.05
C ILE A 565 -44.78 -13.72 19.80
N ILE A 566 -44.51 -12.51 20.28
CA ILE A 566 -45.47 -11.77 21.11
C ILE A 566 -46.77 -11.43 20.33
N PRO A 567 -46.72 -10.81 19.13
CA PRO A 567 -47.94 -10.46 18.40
C PRO A 567 -48.75 -11.68 17.95
N ARG A 568 -48.08 -12.72 17.44
CA ARG A 568 -48.77 -13.94 16.99
C ARG A 568 -49.42 -14.70 18.14
N HIS A 569 -48.79 -14.72 19.32
CA HIS A 569 -49.41 -15.33 20.51
C HIS A 569 -50.63 -14.54 20.99
N GLN A 570 -50.61 -13.20 20.94
CA GLN A 570 -51.78 -12.37 21.27
C GLN A 570 -52.97 -12.68 20.35
N ILE A 571 -52.75 -12.77 19.04
CA ILE A 571 -53.78 -13.15 18.06
C ILE A 571 -54.37 -14.53 18.38
N LEU A 572 -53.54 -15.51 18.75
CA LEU A 572 -54.02 -16.83 19.15
C LEU A 572 -54.84 -16.77 20.44
N MET A 573 -54.41 -16.00 21.44
CA MET A 573 -55.13 -15.84 22.70
C MET A 573 -56.50 -15.19 22.49
N GLU A 574 -56.58 -14.13 21.66
CA GLU A 574 -57.83 -13.45 21.30
C GLU A 574 -58.81 -14.42 20.61
N ASN A 575 -58.30 -15.30 19.75
CA ASN A 575 -59.10 -16.33 19.06
C ASN A 575 -59.26 -17.64 19.85
N ARG A 576 -58.77 -17.69 21.11
CA ARG A 576 -58.77 -18.87 21.99
C ARG A 576 -58.15 -20.12 21.33
N LEU A 577 -57.10 -19.95 20.55
CA LEU A 577 -56.37 -21.01 19.87
C LEU A 577 -55.04 -21.28 20.58
N ASN A 578 -54.53 -22.51 20.47
CA ASN A 578 -53.23 -22.89 21.01
C ASN A 578 -52.44 -23.67 19.95
N PHE A 579 -51.44 -23.02 19.37
CA PHE A 579 -50.53 -23.63 18.40
C PHE A 579 -49.19 -23.97 19.04
N LYS A 580 -48.56 -25.07 18.58
CA LYS A 580 -47.15 -25.33 18.88
C LYS A 580 -46.29 -24.21 18.27
N LEU A 581 -45.19 -23.84 18.95
CA LEU A 581 -44.36 -22.69 18.60
C LEU A 581 -43.87 -22.72 17.14
N ARG A 582 -43.30 -23.86 16.73
CA ARG A 582 -42.94 -24.16 15.32
C ARG A 582 -44.05 -23.91 14.30
N TYR A 583 -45.31 -24.17 14.66
CA TYR A 583 -46.47 -24.02 13.79
C TYR A 583 -47.01 -22.59 13.79
N MET A 584 -46.87 -21.89 14.91
CA MET A 584 -47.19 -20.47 15.05
C MET A 584 -46.20 -19.58 14.28
N LEU A 585 -44.94 -19.99 14.19
CA LEU A 585 -43.85 -19.17 13.65
C LEU A 585 -43.45 -19.48 12.22
N SER A 586 -43.87 -20.63 11.69
CA SER A 586 -43.60 -20.95 10.30
C SER A 586 -44.42 -20.05 9.36
N GLY A 587 -43.79 -19.54 8.31
CA GLY A 587 -44.47 -18.80 7.24
C GLY A 587 -44.61 -17.29 7.46
N SER A 588 -45.13 -16.60 6.42
CA SER A 588 -45.42 -15.16 6.47
C SER A 588 -46.55 -14.84 7.45
N ASP A 589 -46.78 -13.54 7.71
CA ASP A 589 -47.89 -13.14 8.59
C ASP A 589 -49.24 -13.43 7.92
N GLU A 590 -49.34 -13.37 6.59
CA GLU A 590 -50.52 -13.75 5.81
C GLU A 590 -50.84 -15.24 5.96
N GLU A 591 -49.83 -16.12 5.80
CA GLU A 591 -50.02 -17.56 5.99
C GLU A 591 -50.45 -17.89 7.41
N PHE A 592 -49.86 -17.22 8.41
CA PHE A 592 -50.25 -17.39 9.80
C PHE A 592 -51.71 -16.97 10.02
N ASN A 593 -52.11 -15.79 9.51
CA ASN A 593 -53.48 -15.29 9.64
C ASN A 593 -54.49 -16.22 8.96
N GLN A 594 -54.16 -16.80 7.80
CA GLN A 594 -55.01 -17.81 7.16
C GLN A 594 -55.17 -19.07 8.02
N ARG A 595 -54.11 -19.56 8.65
CA ARG A 595 -54.20 -20.72 9.57
C ARG A 595 -55.09 -20.43 10.78
N VAL A 596 -54.99 -19.22 11.33
CA VAL A 596 -55.86 -18.75 12.43
C VAL A 596 -57.31 -18.74 11.97
N LEU A 597 -57.61 -18.12 10.82
CA LEU A 597 -58.97 -18.07 10.27
C LEU A 597 -59.57 -19.46 10.04
N ASN A 598 -58.82 -20.36 9.40
CA ASN A 598 -59.25 -21.74 9.16
C ASN A 598 -59.52 -22.49 10.46
N ALA A 599 -58.68 -22.29 11.50
CA ALA A 599 -58.87 -22.93 12.80
C ALA A 599 -60.10 -22.38 13.54
N VAL A 600 -60.38 -21.08 13.45
CA VAL A 600 -61.61 -20.47 13.99
C VAL A 600 -62.84 -20.99 13.25
N GLU A 601 -62.78 -21.08 11.92
CA GLU A 601 -63.90 -21.57 11.11
C GLU A 601 -64.19 -23.05 11.38
N ASN A 602 -63.16 -23.90 11.47
CA ASN A 602 -63.30 -25.30 11.84
C ASN A 602 -63.92 -25.47 13.22
N ARG A 603 -63.53 -24.64 14.20
CA ARG A 603 -64.17 -24.63 15.52
C ARG A 603 -65.64 -24.25 15.40
N ARG A 604 -65.98 -23.19 14.68
CA ARG A 604 -67.38 -22.75 14.49
C ARG A 604 -68.23 -23.86 13.85
N ARG A 605 -67.71 -24.53 12.83
CA ARG A 605 -68.38 -25.67 12.17
C ARG A 605 -68.63 -26.83 13.13
N PHE A 606 -67.68 -27.13 14.02
CA PHE A 606 -67.82 -28.16 15.04
C PHE A 606 -68.86 -27.77 16.11
N GLU A 607 -68.89 -26.51 16.52
CA GLU A 607 -69.86 -25.98 17.49
C GLU A 607 -71.29 -25.87 16.92
N SER A 608 -71.45 -25.75 15.59
CA SER A 608 -72.74 -25.63 14.91
C SER A 608 -73.34 -26.95 14.37
N GLY A 609 -72.66 -28.10 14.57
CA GLY A 609 -73.17 -29.41 14.12
C GLY A 609 -74.29 -29.97 15.01
N PRO A 610 -75.30 -30.70 14.46
CA PRO A 610 -76.44 -31.16 15.23
C PRO A 610 -76.04 -32.27 16.22
N ARG A 611 -76.34 -32.07 17.51
CA ARG A 611 -76.22 -33.10 18.56
C ARG A 611 -77.34 -34.12 18.42
N HIS A 612 -77.14 -35.20 17.67
CA HIS A 612 -77.98 -36.39 17.79
C HIS A 612 -77.38 -37.33 18.85
N PHE A 613 -78.01 -37.35 20.03
CA PHE A 613 -77.88 -38.43 20.99
C PHE A 613 -78.72 -39.62 20.49
N GLN A 614 -78.09 -40.76 20.21
CA GLN A 614 -78.74 -42.06 20.32
C GLN A 614 -77.76 -43.03 20.99
N LEU A 615 -78.16 -43.47 22.18
CA LEU A 615 -77.59 -44.60 22.91
C LEU A 615 -78.03 -45.90 22.25
N SER A 616 -77.07 -46.72 21.78
CA SER A 616 -77.15 -48.18 21.92
C SER A 616 -75.80 -48.87 21.59
N HIS A 617 -75.30 -49.54 22.62
CA HIS A 617 -74.39 -50.69 22.69
C HIS A 617 -73.43 -51.07 21.54
N ALA A 618 -72.14 -51.06 21.93
CA ALA A 618 -71.16 -52.15 21.85
C ALA A 618 -70.88 -52.84 20.49
N HIS A 619 -69.71 -52.51 19.90
CA HIS A 619 -68.53 -53.40 19.90
C HIS A 619 -67.32 -52.68 19.24
N HIS A 620 -66.17 -52.73 19.93
CA HIS A 620 -64.80 -52.47 19.40
C HIS A 620 -64.43 -53.47 18.27
N PRO A 621 -63.29 -53.38 17.56
CA PRO A 621 -62.27 -52.31 17.41
C PRO A 621 -61.80 -52.07 15.94
N ALA A 622 -61.05 -51.00 15.67
CA ALA A 622 -59.81 -50.96 14.85
C ALA A 622 -59.45 -49.52 14.39
N SER A 623 -58.20 -49.11 14.66
CA SER A 623 -57.25 -48.31 13.84
C SER A 623 -57.79 -47.05 13.12
N VAL A 624 -57.19 -45.85 13.24
CA VAL A 624 -55.90 -45.47 12.63
C VAL A 624 -55.42 -44.13 13.23
N ALA A 625 -54.11 -43.99 13.37
CA ALA A 625 -53.33 -42.86 13.86
C ALA A 625 -53.51 -41.53 13.11
N LEU A 626 -53.29 -40.40 13.81
CA LEU A 626 -52.27 -39.37 13.52
C LEU A 626 -52.29 -38.21 14.55
#